data_AF-Q5BRQ4-F1
#
_entry.id   AF-Q5BRQ4-F1
#
_cell.length_a   1.000
_cell.length_b   1.000
_cell.length_c   1.000
_cell.angle_alpha   90.00
_cell.angle_beta   90.00
_cell.angle_gamma   90.00
#
_symmetry.space_group_name_H-M   'P 1'
#
loop_
_entity.id
_entity.type
_entity.pdbx_description
1 polymer ?
#
loop_
_entity_poly.entity_id
_entity_poly.type
_entity_poly.pdbx_seq_one_letter_code
_entity_poly.pdbx_strand_id
1 'polypeptide(L)'
;EWDGLLRLVFARKNKTIGANLGGKSIASHLRKIYMETCCTKGLSPTPEVIACESVGVVAMEEKISSILRDSGFEKKRARTLDEDDFLRLLLAQTI
;
A
#
# COMPACT_ATOMS: atom_id res chain seq x y z
N GLU A 1 -0.95 -12.35 0.10
CA GLU A 1 -0.46 -10.97 -0.11
C GLU A 1 -0.45 -10.58 -1.58
N TRP A 2 0.23 -11.34 -2.47
CA TRP A 2 0.31 -11.09 -3.91
C TRP A 2 -1.04 -10.94 -4.65
N ASP A 3 -1.95 -11.92 -4.51
CA ASP A 3 -3.27 -11.87 -5.18
C ASP A 3 -4.13 -10.68 -4.72
N GLY A 4 -4.02 -10.31 -3.44
CA GLY A 4 -4.71 -9.14 -2.89
C GLY A 4 -4.20 -7.83 -3.50
N LEU A 5 -2.88 -7.68 -3.60
CA LEU A 5 -2.24 -6.53 -4.25
C LEU A 5 -2.62 -6.44 -5.72
N LEU A 6 -2.54 -7.56 -6.46
CA LEU A 6 -2.91 -7.61 -7.87
C LEU A 6 -4.38 -7.26 -8.09
N ARG A 7 -5.30 -7.79 -7.28
CA ARG A 7 -6.73 -7.44 -7.37
C ARG A 7 -6.95 -5.95 -7.17
N LEU A 8 -6.29 -5.33 -6.20
CA LEU A 8 -6.38 -3.90 -5.95
C LEU A 8 -5.81 -3.08 -7.10
N VAL A 9 -4.61 -3.41 -7.58
CA VAL A 9 -3.91 -2.66 -8.64
C VAL A 9 -4.59 -2.83 -10.01
N PHE A 10 -5.13 -4.02 -10.32
CA PHE A 10 -5.82 -4.29 -11.58
C PHE A 10 -7.31 -3.93 -11.60
N ALA A 11 -7.93 -3.64 -10.45
CA ALA A 11 -9.33 -3.19 -10.37
C ALA A 11 -9.64 -2.05 -11.36
N ARG A 12 -8.69 -1.13 -11.56
CA ARG A 12 -8.76 -0.05 -12.56
C ARG A 12 -7.48 0.03 -13.38
N LYS A 13 -7.22 -0.99 -14.21
CA LYS A 13 -5.98 -1.13 -15.01
C LYS A 13 -5.54 0.08 -15.85
N ASN A 14 -6.47 0.96 -16.20
CA ASN A 14 -6.22 2.17 -17.02
C ASN A 14 -5.95 3.44 -16.19
N LYS A 15 -6.19 3.41 -14.87
CA LYS A 15 -5.90 4.50 -13.95
C LYS A 15 -4.48 4.37 -13.40
N THR A 16 -3.97 5.45 -12.84
CA THR A 16 -2.67 5.45 -12.17
C THR A 16 -2.76 4.64 -10.88
N ILE A 17 -1.64 4.05 -10.46
CA ILE A 17 -1.58 3.25 -9.24
C ILE A 17 -1.87 4.12 -8.02
N GLY A 18 -1.40 5.37 -7.99
CA GLY A 18 -1.75 6.34 -6.95
C GLY A 18 -3.26 6.57 -6.85
N ALA A 19 -3.96 6.72 -7.98
CA ALA A 19 -5.41 6.89 -7.97
C ALA A 19 -6.17 5.61 -7.60
N ASN A 20 -5.55 4.44 -7.76
CA ASN A 20 -6.17 3.17 -7.44
C ASN A 20 -5.91 2.74 -5.98
N LEU A 21 -4.75 3.06 -5.41
CA LEU A 21 -4.36 2.73 -4.02
C LEU A 21 -4.64 3.84 -3.00
N GLY A 22 -4.80 5.10 -3.43
CA GLY A 22 -5.06 6.26 -2.55
C GLY A 22 -6.50 6.37 -2.05
N GLY A 23 -7.22 5.26 -1.91
CA GLY A 23 -8.61 5.24 -1.42
C GLY A 23 -8.71 4.80 0.03
N LYS A 24 -9.55 5.48 0.82
CA LYS A 24 -9.80 5.19 2.25
C LYS A 24 -10.10 3.73 2.57
N SER A 25 -10.86 3.05 1.71
CA SER A 25 -11.18 1.63 1.88
C SER A 25 -9.93 0.74 1.82
N ILE A 26 -9.02 1.07 0.89
CA ILE A 26 -7.78 0.32 0.66
C ILE A 26 -6.78 0.61 1.78
N ALA A 27 -6.66 1.87 2.18
CA ALA A 27 -5.81 2.25 3.31
C ALA A 27 -6.26 1.60 4.63
N SER A 28 -7.57 1.52 4.88
CA SER A 28 -8.12 0.79 6.04
C SER A 28 -7.79 -0.70 5.98
N HIS A 29 -7.95 -1.33 4.82
CA HIS A 29 -7.65 -2.75 4.63
C HIS A 29 -6.15 -3.05 4.79
N LEU A 30 -5.28 -2.24 4.17
CA LEU A 30 -3.83 -2.35 4.27
C LEU A 30 -3.34 -2.07 5.69
N ARG A 31 -3.95 -1.11 6.41
CA ARG A 31 -3.66 -0.87 7.83
C ARG A 31 -3.92 -2.12 8.66
N LYS A 32 -5.04 -2.80 8.46
CA LYS A 32 -5.37 -4.03 9.20
C LYS A 32 -4.31 -5.12 8.97
N ILE A 33 -3.94 -5.36 7.71
CA ILE A 33 -2.89 -6.31 7.33
C ILE A 33 -1.54 -5.91 7.94
N TYR A 34 -1.21 -4.62 7.91
CA TYR A 34 0.02 -4.07 8.48
C TYR A 34 0.07 -4.30 10.01
N MET A 35 -1.01 -4.02 10.73
CA MET A 35 -1.11 -4.27 12.17
C MET A 35 -0.96 -5.76 12.50
N GLU A 36 -1.63 -6.65 11.76
CA GLU A 36 -1.50 -8.11 11.93
C GLU A 36 -0.05 -8.59 11.68
N THR A 37 0.63 -8.00 10.67
CA THR A 37 2.04 -8.27 10.37
C THR A 37 2.96 -7.78 11.49
N CYS A 38 2.74 -6.57 12.01
CA CYS A 38 3.48 -6.00 13.13
C CYS A 38 3.34 -6.87 14.39
N CYS A 39 2.12 -7.30 14.73
CA CYS A 39 1.86 -8.21 15.84
C CYS A 39 2.59 -9.55 15.68
N THR A 40 2.59 -10.11 14.47
CA THR A 40 3.24 -11.40 14.18
C THR A 40 4.77 -11.30 14.24
N LYS A 41 5.34 -10.17 13.81
CA LYS A 41 6.79 -9.92 13.81
C LYS A 41 7.32 -9.40 15.16
N GLY A 42 6.45 -9.08 16.12
CA GLY A 42 6.84 -8.46 17.39
C GLY A 42 7.43 -7.06 17.24
N LEU A 43 7.14 -6.38 16.12
CA LEU A 43 7.63 -5.03 15.80
C LEU A 43 6.54 -4.01 16.13
N SER A 44 6.90 -2.95 16.85
CA SER A 44 6.01 -1.81 17.08
C SER A 44 5.73 -1.10 15.75
N PRO A 45 4.46 -0.75 15.42
CA PRO A 45 4.13 -0.09 14.17
C PRO A 45 4.79 1.28 14.11
N THR A 46 5.78 1.43 13.23
CA THR A 46 6.39 2.72 12.90
C THR A 46 5.80 3.27 11.60
N PRO A 47 5.21 4.49 11.60
CA PRO A 47 4.96 5.39 12.73
C PRO A 47 3.82 4.92 13.65
N GLU A 48 3.93 5.20 14.97
CA GLU A 48 2.93 4.86 16.01
C GLU A 48 1.54 5.44 15.73
N VAL A 49 1.47 6.47 14.89
CA VAL A 49 0.24 7.15 14.44
C VAL A 49 -0.70 6.18 13.69
N ILE A 50 -0.17 5.13 13.06
CA ILE A 50 -0.96 4.10 12.38
C ILE A 50 -1.80 3.29 13.38
N ALA A 51 -1.38 3.18 14.65
CA ALA A 51 -2.15 2.46 15.67
C ALA A 51 -3.46 3.17 16.05
N CYS A 52 -3.55 4.49 15.85
CA CYS A 52 -4.73 5.26 16.20
C CYS A 52 -5.87 5.04 15.18
N GLU A 53 -7.06 4.63 15.61
CA GLU A 53 -8.18 4.30 14.71
C GLU A 53 -8.68 5.53 13.91
N SER A 54 -8.58 6.73 14.50
CA SER A 54 -9.09 7.97 13.92
C SER A 54 -8.13 8.64 12.92
N VAL A 55 -6.81 8.51 13.13
CA VAL A 55 -5.76 9.17 12.32
C VAL A 55 -4.94 8.16 11.50
N GLY A 56 -4.96 6.88 11.88
CA GLY A 56 -4.12 5.85 11.30
C GLY A 56 -4.46 5.49 9.85
N VAL A 57 -5.71 5.68 9.43
CA VAL A 57 -6.10 5.52 8.01
C VAL A 57 -5.44 6.59 7.15
N VAL A 58 -5.45 7.85 7.60
CA VAL A 58 -4.83 8.98 6.89
C VAL A 58 -3.31 8.82 6.87
N ALA A 59 -2.71 8.46 8.01
CA ALA A 59 -1.27 8.18 8.09
C ALA A 59 -0.85 7.02 7.16
N MET A 60 -1.70 6.00 6.99
CA MET A 60 -1.46 4.91 6.05
C MET A 60 -1.60 5.36 4.60
N GLU A 61 -2.59 6.21 4.27
CA GLU A 61 -2.72 6.83 2.94
C GLU A 61 -1.47 7.64 2.58
N GLU A 62 -0.96 8.46 3.51
CA GLU A 62 0.26 9.23 3.33
C GLU A 62 1.49 8.33 3.17
N LYS A 63 1.62 7.27 3.98
CA LYS A 63 2.71 6.30 3.86
C LYS A 63 2.69 5.60 2.49
N ILE A 64 1.53 5.13 2.05
CA ILE A 64 1.36 4.52 0.72
C ILE A 64 1.72 5.53 -0.38
N SER A 65 1.28 6.78 -0.24
CA SER A 65 1.55 7.84 -1.22
C SER A 65 3.04 8.18 -1.29
N SER A 66 3.75 8.23 -0.15
CA SER A 66 5.20 8.41 -0.09
C SER A 66 5.91 7.24 -0.77
N ILE A 67 5.56 6.00 -0.40
CA ILE A 67 6.18 4.80 -0.99
C ILE A 67 5.98 4.79 -2.51
N LEU A 68 4.77 5.10 -3.01
CA LEU A 68 4.47 5.16 -4.44
C LEU A 68 5.24 6.28 -5.16
N ARG A 69 5.48 7.41 -4.48
CA ARG A 69 6.25 8.53 -5.01
C ARG A 69 7.74 8.19 -5.06
N ASP A 70 8.28 7.61 -4.00
CA ASP A 70 9.69 7.24 -3.86
C ASP A 70 10.07 6.10 -4.81
N SER A 71 9.16 5.16 -5.02
CA SER A 71 9.31 4.05 -5.98
C SER A 71 8.98 4.43 -7.44
N GLY A 72 8.44 5.64 -7.68
CA GLY A 72 8.07 6.11 -9.02
C GLY A 72 6.84 5.42 -9.62
N PHE A 73 6.06 4.66 -8.83
CA PHE A 73 4.86 3.96 -9.28
C PHE A 73 3.60 4.83 -9.26
N GLU A 74 3.60 5.97 -8.57
CA GLU A 74 2.43 6.86 -8.40
C GLU A 74 1.71 7.16 -9.72
N LYS A 75 2.46 7.51 -10.77
CA LYS A 75 1.93 7.88 -12.10
C LYS A 75 1.92 6.71 -13.10
N LYS A 76 2.53 5.57 -12.77
CA LYS A 76 2.47 4.37 -13.61
C LYS A 76 1.07 3.76 -13.58
N ARG A 77 0.74 2.97 -14.59
CA ARG A 77 -0.56 2.30 -14.72
C ARG A 77 -0.34 0.79 -14.65
N ALA A 78 -1.27 0.06 -14.03
CA ALA A 78 -1.13 -1.39 -13.88
C ALA A 78 -0.92 -2.12 -15.21
N ARG A 79 -1.54 -1.64 -16.30
CA ARG A 79 -1.39 -2.23 -17.64
C ARG A 79 0.03 -2.15 -18.23
N THR A 80 0.88 -1.26 -17.71
CA THR A 80 2.24 -1.03 -18.22
C THR A 80 3.29 -1.63 -17.30
N LEU A 81 2.89 -2.25 -16.19
CA LEU A 81 3.79 -2.91 -15.26
C LEU A 81 3.98 -4.38 -15.64
N ASP A 82 5.16 -4.89 -15.35
CA ASP A 82 5.50 -6.31 -15.41
C ASP A 82 5.56 -6.93 -13.99
N GLU A 83 5.85 -8.23 -13.93
CA GLU A 83 5.95 -8.99 -12.67
C GLU A 83 7.03 -8.40 -11.74
N ASP A 84 8.16 -7.96 -12.29
CA ASP A 84 9.25 -7.35 -11.52
C ASP A 84 8.85 -6.03 -10.86
N ASP A 85 8.10 -5.19 -11.57
CA ASP A 85 7.54 -3.95 -11.04
C ASP A 85 6.58 -4.25 -9.86
N PHE A 86 5.78 -5.32 -9.93
CA PHE A 86 4.91 -5.74 -8.82
C PHE A 86 5.69 -6.30 -7.64
N LEU A 87 6.78 -7.04 -7.87
CA LEU A 87 7.67 -7.54 -6.81
C LEU A 87 8.35 -6.37 -6.08
N ARG A 88 8.79 -5.33 -6.80
CA ARG A 88 9.33 -4.10 -6.21
C ARG A 88 8.30 -3.37 -5.36
N LEU A 89 7.05 -3.30 -5.83
CA LEU A 89 5.95 -2.69 -5.09
C LEU A 89 5.65 -3.46 -3.78
N LEU A 90 5.66 -4.79 -3.83
CA LEU A 90 5.43 -5.65 -2.66
C LEU A 90 6.56 -5.51 -1.63
N LEU A 91 7.82 -5.47 -2.09
CA LEU A 91 8.98 -5.27 -1.22
C LEU A 91 8.90 -3.92 -0.49
N ALA A 92 8.51 -2.87 -1.22
CA ALA A 92 8.38 -1.53 -0.67
C ALA A 92 7.29 -1.40 0.41
N GLN A 93 6.29 -2.30 0.44
CA GLN A 93 5.29 -2.37 1.50
C GLN A 93 5.82 -3.02 2.79
N THR A 94 6.92 -3.78 2.71
CA THR A 94 7.46 -4.58 3.82
C THR A 94 8.52 -3.84 4.64
N ILE A 95 9.06 -2.75 4.09
CA ILE A 95 10.06 -1.86 4.71
C ILE A 95 9.35 -0.70 5.42
#